data_AF-A0A383ASW6-F1
#
_entry.id   AF-A0A383ASW6-F1
#
_cell.length_a   1.000
_cell.length_b   1.000
_cell.length_c   1.000
_cell.angle_alpha   90.00
_cell.angle_beta   90.00
_cell.angle_gamma   90.00
#
_symmetry.space_group_name_H-M   'P 1'
#
loop_
_entity.id
_entity.type
_entity.pdbx_description
1 polymer ?
#
loop_
_entity_poly.entity_id
_entity_poly.type
_entity_poly.pdbx_seq_one_letter_code
_entity_poly.pdbx_strand_id
1 'polypeptide(L)'
;MAALGANARAAAQVLAVTPTAAKHAAIEAAADALAVARDDIIQANAEDMAAARAAQLNDAMLDRLALDTARVDAMVTGMREVAALDEPVGRSLGDWLRPNG
;
A
#
# COMPACT_ATOMS: atom_id res chain seq x y z
N MET A 1 -20.32 2.01 9.34
CA MET A 1 -19.82 2.71 8.13
C MET A 1 -19.48 4.17 8.38
N ALA A 2 -20.36 5.00 9.00
CA ALA A 2 -20.10 6.44 9.18
C ALA A 2 -18.80 6.77 9.95
N ALA A 3 -18.49 6.05 11.03
CA ALA A 3 -17.28 6.26 11.82
C ALA A 3 -15.98 5.94 11.03
N LEU A 4 -15.97 4.87 10.25
CA LEU A 4 -14.81 4.50 9.41
C LEU A 4 -14.50 5.61 8.40
N GLY A 5 -15.53 6.13 7.73
CA GLY A 5 -15.37 7.24 6.79
C GLY A 5 -14.94 8.55 7.45
N ALA A 6 -15.44 8.86 8.64
CA ALA A 6 -15.02 10.03 9.40
C ALA A 6 -13.54 9.94 9.82
N ASN A 7 -13.10 8.78 10.30
CA ASN A 7 -11.72 8.53 10.68
C ASN A 7 -10.77 8.61 9.47
N ALA A 8 -11.14 8.01 8.34
CA ALA A 8 -10.36 8.10 7.11
C ALA A 8 -10.22 9.54 6.63
N ARG A 9 -11.30 10.34 6.70
CA ARG A 9 -11.27 11.77 6.33
C ARG A 9 -10.35 12.58 7.23
N ALA A 10 -10.41 12.35 8.55
CA ALA A 10 -9.52 13.01 9.50
C ALA A 10 -8.04 12.66 9.25
N ALA A 11 -7.74 11.37 9.05
CA ALA A 11 -6.39 10.91 8.75
C ALA A 11 -5.85 11.48 7.42
N ALA A 12 -6.69 11.58 6.39
CA ALA A 12 -6.30 12.13 5.09
C ALA A 12 -5.81 13.59 5.18
N GLN A 13 -6.42 14.40 6.05
CA GLN A 13 -6.00 15.79 6.26
C GLN A 13 -4.59 15.87 6.85
N VAL A 14 -4.26 14.98 7.79
CA VAL A 14 -2.91 14.89 8.38
C VAL A 14 -1.91 14.40 7.33
N LEU A 15 -2.27 13.36 6.57
CA LEU A 15 -1.40 12.78 5.55
C LEU A 15 -1.03 13.79 4.45
N ALA A 16 -1.98 14.67 4.07
CA ALA A 16 -1.79 15.66 3.02
C ALA A 16 -0.67 16.68 3.33
N VAL A 17 -0.41 16.96 4.62
CA VAL A 17 0.63 17.91 5.07
C VAL A 17 1.84 17.21 5.68
N THR A 18 1.87 15.88 5.69
CA THR A 18 2.98 15.11 6.25
C THR A 18 4.22 15.26 5.36
N PRO A 19 5.40 15.56 5.93
CA PRO A 19 6.63 15.66 5.15
C PRO A 19 6.95 14.38 4.37
N THR A 20 7.48 14.52 3.17
CA THR A 20 7.91 13.41 2.30
C THR A 20 8.79 12.40 3.04
N ALA A 21 9.80 12.88 3.78
CA ALA A 21 10.69 12.01 4.54
C ALA A 21 9.95 11.13 5.56
N ALA A 22 8.91 11.65 6.20
CA ALA A 22 8.10 10.88 7.15
C ALA A 22 7.22 9.84 6.45
N LYS A 23 6.66 10.17 5.27
CA LYS A 23 5.91 9.21 4.43
C LYS A 23 6.83 8.09 3.93
N HIS A 24 8.02 8.42 3.46
CA HIS A 24 9.01 7.44 3.00
C HIS A 24 9.41 6.50 4.13
N ALA A 25 9.75 7.05 5.30
CA ALA A 25 10.08 6.25 6.48
C ALA A 25 8.94 5.32 6.91
N ALA A 26 7.69 5.77 6.80
CA ALA A 26 6.53 4.93 7.10
C ALA A 26 6.36 3.77 6.11
N ILE A 27 6.60 3.99 4.82
CA ILE A 27 6.53 2.94 3.79
C ILE A 27 7.67 1.94 3.96
N GLU A 28 8.90 2.40 4.22
CA GLU A 28 10.06 1.53 4.50
C GLU A 28 9.83 0.67 5.74
N ALA A 29 9.37 1.27 6.84
CA ALA A 29 9.04 0.54 8.06
C ALA A 29 7.92 -0.49 7.84
N ALA A 30 6.92 -0.17 7.01
CA ALA A 30 5.87 -1.11 6.64
C ALA A 30 6.39 -2.24 5.76
N ALA A 31 7.33 -1.97 4.84
CA ALA A 31 7.98 -2.97 4.01
C ALA A 31 8.83 -3.93 4.85
N ASP A 32 9.56 -3.41 5.84
CA ASP A 32 10.33 -4.23 6.80
C ASP A 32 9.41 -5.10 7.66
N ALA A 33 8.31 -4.53 8.18
CA ALA A 33 7.33 -5.29 8.94
C ALA A 33 6.70 -6.42 8.09
N LEU A 34 6.38 -6.14 6.82
CA LEU A 34 5.86 -7.14 5.88
C LEU A 34 6.89 -8.25 5.61
N ALA A 35 8.16 -7.90 5.47
CA ALA A 35 9.24 -8.86 5.25
C ALA A 35 9.46 -9.77 6.47
N VAL A 36 9.38 -9.21 7.69
CA VAL A 36 9.49 -9.96 8.95
C VAL A 36 8.29 -10.89 9.15
N ALA A 37 7.08 -10.44 8.83
CA ALA A 37 5.85 -11.22 9.00
C ALA A 37 5.55 -12.16 7.81
N ARG A 38 6.49 -12.36 6.89
CA ARG A 38 6.29 -13.09 5.63
C ARG A 38 5.69 -14.48 5.84
N ASP A 39 6.30 -15.27 6.72
CA ASP A 39 5.89 -16.65 6.93
C ASP A 39 4.50 -16.72 7.58
N ASP A 40 4.22 -15.83 8.53
CA ASP A 40 2.91 -15.70 9.16
C ASP A 40 1.81 -15.36 8.15
N ILE A 41 2.11 -14.47 7.19
CA ILE A 41 1.18 -14.08 6.13
C ILE A 41 0.91 -15.24 5.17
N ILE A 42 1.94 -15.99 4.77
CA ILE A 42 1.78 -17.17 3.90
C ILE A 42 0.96 -18.24 4.61
N GLN A 43 1.21 -18.45 5.91
CA GLN A 43 0.44 -19.39 6.71
C GLN A 43 -1.04 -18.98 6.80
N ALA A 44 -1.33 -17.71 7.10
CA ALA A 44 -2.69 -17.20 7.12
C ALA A 44 -3.38 -17.33 5.75
N ASN A 45 -2.67 -17.02 4.65
CA ASN A 45 -3.21 -17.19 3.31
C ASN A 45 -3.50 -18.65 2.95
N ALA A 46 -2.78 -19.62 3.50
CA ALA A 46 -3.08 -21.03 3.30
C ALA A 46 -4.46 -21.41 3.87
N GLU A 47 -4.85 -20.82 5.01
CA GLU A 47 -6.19 -20.97 5.59
C GLU A 47 -7.26 -20.34 4.69
N ASP A 48 -7.01 -19.13 4.17
CA ASP A 48 -7.90 -18.46 3.20
C ASP A 48 -8.06 -19.28 1.92
N MET A 49 -6.98 -19.88 1.42
CA MET A 49 -7.00 -20.74 0.24
C MET A 49 -7.80 -22.03 0.48
N ALA A 50 -7.74 -22.59 1.68
CA ALA A 50 -8.59 -23.74 2.05
C ALA A 50 -10.07 -23.35 2.08
N ALA A 51 -10.40 -22.21 2.70
CA ALA A 51 -11.76 -21.68 2.75
C ALA A 51 -12.30 -21.34 1.35
N ALA A 52 -11.48 -20.72 0.50
CA ALA A 52 -11.84 -20.37 -0.88
C ALA A 52 -12.12 -21.61 -1.75
N ARG A 53 -11.32 -22.66 -1.60
CA ARG A 53 -11.57 -23.95 -2.28
C ARG A 53 -12.85 -24.61 -1.78
N ALA A 54 -13.12 -24.58 -0.48
CA ALA A 54 -14.38 -25.08 0.08
C ALA A 54 -15.60 -24.29 -0.42
N ALA A 55 -15.43 -22.98 -0.65
CA ALA A 55 -16.43 -22.11 -1.28
C ALA A 55 -16.49 -22.23 -2.82
N GLN A 56 -15.73 -23.17 -3.41
CA GLN A 56 -15.70 -23.45 -4.86
C GLN A 56 -15.40 -22.22 -5.74
N LEU A 57 -14.52 -21.33 -5.27
CA LEU A 57 -14.00 -20.24 -6.11
C LEU A 57 -13.30 -20.83 -7.34
N ASN A 58 -13.44 -20.16 -8.49
CA ASN A 58 -12.77 -20.58 -9.72
C ASN A 58 -11.26 -20.35 -9.65
N ASP A 59 -10.52 -21.04 -10.51
CA ASP A 59 -9.05 -21.02 -10.53
C ASP A 59 -8.47 -19.61 -10.72
N ALA A 60 -9.12 -18.75 -11.50
CA ALA A 60 -8.67 -17.38 -11.72
C ALA A 60 -8.84 -16.48 -10.48
N MET A 61 -9.77 -16.82 -9.58
CA MET A 61 -9.93 -16.15 -8.29
C MET A 61 -8.96 -16.72 -7.25
N LEU A 62 -8.75 -18.04 -7.26
CA LEU A 62 -7.75 -18.70 -6.40
C LEU A 62 -6.34 -18.21 -6.69
N ASP A 63 -5.97 -18.06 -7.98
CA ASP A 63 -4.67 -17.51 -8.35
C ASP A 63 -4.49 -16.06 -7.87
N ARG A 64 -5.52 -15.22 -7.94
CA ARG A 64 -5.45 -13.85 -7.40
C ARG A 64 -5.35 -13.79 -5.89
N LEU A 65 -5.88 -14.78 -5.19
CA LEU A 65 -5.85 -14.87 -3.72
C LEU A 65 -4.52 -15.44 -3.21
N ALA A 66 -3.91 -16.35 -3.97
CA ALA A 66 -2.72 -17.07 -3.52
C ALA A 66 -1.53 -16.14 -3.27
N LEU A 67 -0.92 -16.29 -2.10
CA LEU A 67 0.35 -15.68 -1.73
C LEU A 67 1.41 -16.77 -1.57
N ASP A 68 2.59 -16.48 -2.08
CA ASP A 68 3.81 -17.25 -1.88
C ASP A 68 4.96 -16.29 -1.51
N THR A 69 6.12 -16.85 -1.18
CA THR A 69 7.32 -16.08 -0.85
C THR A 69 7.66 -15.05 -1.92
N ALA A 70 7.59 -15.42 -3.20
CA ALA A 70 7.96 -14.54 -4.30
C ALA A 70 6.98 -13.36 -4.44
N ARG A 71 5.68 -13.59 -4.24
CA ARG A 71 4.65 -12.55 -4.27
C ARG A 71 4.78 -11.59 -3.10
N VAL A 72 5.05 -12.08 -1.89
CA VAL A 72 5.28 -11.21 -0.72
C VAL A 72 6.57 -10.41 -0.90
N ASP A 73 7.64 -11.02 -1.44
CA ASP A 73 8.88 -10.31 -1.76
C ASP A 73 8.69 -9.22 -2.83
N ALA A 74 7.86 -9.49 -3.83
CA ALA A 74 7.49 -8.50 -4.83
C ALA A 74 6.69 -7.34 -4.21
N MET A 75 5.82 -7.60 -3.23
CA MET A 75 5.12 -6.55 -2.49
C MET A 75 6.09 -5.66 -1.70
N VAL A 76 7.01 -6.28 -0.94
CA VAL A 76 8.06 -5.56 -0.19
C VAL A 76 8.89 -4.69 -1.15
N THR A 77 9.32 -5.26 -2.27
CA THR A 77 10.10 -4.55 -3.29
C THR A 77 9.32 -3.38 -3.87
N GLY A 78 8.06 -3.60 -4.27
CA GLY A 78 7.21 -2.55 -4.81
C GLY A 78 6.93 -1.42 -3.82
N MET A 79 6.83 -1.73 -2.52
CA MET A 79 6.72 -0.69 -1.48
C MET A 79 7.97 0.18 -1.42
N ARG A 80 9.16 -0.42 -1.46
CA ARG A 80 10.44 0.30 -1.48
C ARG A 80 10.63 1.12 -2.76
N GLU A 81 10.20 0.59 -3.90
CA GLU A 81 10.19 1.34 -5.16
C GLU A 81 9.29 2.58 -5.06
N VAL A 82 8.09 2.45 -4.49
CA VAL A 82 7.18 3.59 -4.25
C VAL A 82 7.80 4.61 -3.31
N ALA A 83 8.47 4.17 -2.23
CA ALA A 83 9.17 5.06 -1.30
C ALA A 83 10.34 5.81 -1.95
N ALA A 84 10.91 5.29 -3.04
CA ALA A 84 11.99 5.93 -3.78
C ALA A 84 11.50 6.93 -4.84
N LEU A 85 10.20 6.98 -5.15
CA LEU A 85 9.65 7.91 -6.14
C LEU A 85 9.64 9.36 -5.62
N ASP A 86 9.74 10.31 -6.54
CA ASP A 86 9.56 11.73 -6.23
C ASP A 86 8.15 12.01 -5.70
N GLU A 87 8.06 12.80 -4.63
CA GLU A 87 6.79 13.16 -4.01
C GLU A 87 5.85 13.87 -5.00
N PRO A 88 4.65 13.34 -5.30
CA PRO A 88 3.69 14.00 -6.17
C PRO A 88 2.96 15.17 -5.51
N VAL A 89 2.78 15.15 -4.19
CA VAL A 89 1.99 16.15 -3.48
C VAL A 89 2.77 17.47 -3.37
N GLY A 90 2.12 18.57 -3.75
CA GLY A 90 2.69 19.92 -3.68
C GLY A 90 3.54 20.33 -4.88
N ARG A 91 3.70 19.47 -5.91
CA ARG A 91 4.34 19.86 -7.16
C ARG A 91 3.50 20.89 -7.91
N SER A 92 4.10 22.03 -8.27
CA SER A 92 3.51 22.95 -9.25
C SER A 92 3.63 22.34 -10.65
N LEU A 93 2.52 22.23 -11.36
CA LEU A 93 2.47 21.70 -12.72
C LEU A 93 2.74 22.78 -13.79
N GLY A 94 2.91 24.03 -13.37
CA GLY A 94 3.24 25.15 -14.24
C GLY A 94 2.95 26.48 -13.57
N ASP A 95 3.91 27.39 -13.65
CA ASP A 95 3.76 28.77 -13.22
C ASP A 95 3.76 29.66 -14.47
N TRP A 96 2.76 30.56 -14.56
CA TRP A 96 2.65 31.49 -15.69
C TRP A 96 2.77 32.93 -15.18
N LEU A 97 3.78 33.66 -15.66
CA LEU A 97 3.95 35.06 -15.34
C LEU A 97 2.98 35.87 -16.20
N ARG A 98 1.92 36.44 -15.59
CA ARG A 98 1.02 37.34 -16.30
C ARG A 98 1.78 38.63 -16.65
N PRO A 99 1.69 39.13 -17.91
CA PRO A 99 2.45 40.30 -18.38
C PRO A 99 2.04 41.63 -17.72
N ASN A 100 1.17 41.61 -16.72
CA ASN A 100 0.50 42.81 -16.18
C ASN A 100 1.18 43.42 -14.96
N GLY A 101 2.08 42.71 -14.26
CA GLY A 101 2.56 43.13 -12.93
C GLY A 101 1.52 42.93 -11.83
#